data_AF-A0A653H1Y9-F1
#
_entry.id   AF-A0A653H1Y9-F1
#
_cell.length_a   1.000
_cell.length_b   1.000
_cell.length_c   1.000
_cell.angle_alpha   90.00
_cell.angle_beta   90.00
_cell.angle_gamma   90.00
#
_symmetry.space_group_name_H-M   'P 1'
#
loop_
_entity.id
_entity.type
_entity.pdbx_description
1 polymer ?
#
loop_
_entity_poly.entity_id
_entity_poly.type
_entity_poly.pdbx_seq_one_letter_code
_entity_poly.pdbx_strand_id
1 'polypeptide(L)'
;MIHSNMKKYIYRQGLIKRILATSSNGRSISSMYILSKNVKLPKKETIVWAPVLLRHMSNNVLTTNAEKTVEENMSNEELIEFFENNKNMNIDKLYNLIKIISRKKMEDRKKIIENKNFSNILEEIENRVKIMNTRYLCNFSLRLASISLNNEQIKQVLTKISETVLKKINVNPRDLVGIFYALSLCNNMNEYYFEHVKKETLANIDAYTPTLLTQLLESMRLSQNLDVEMTNLIVEKMCEEMDRFTTKDVTLALKTLSMAGIPRGFLIRRLCNLVFDNISHFHYTALINIIYNLTKLKFTTINHIDVIYKNVEEHIEKCNINTLCELLYTFYMNQINEESKINKIFENINYDHFNTTKTAVIIDFIHAATYYNKYIKDKTQFLNLIDLLFKRPVPKSLTLIAKIREPIYYLASDSNNIDNDIDNSNDKNIKYDIKNVTTSWENAMNDFLRIDHEKLQGLKTFHEVQNILNAIAPTFGLNFTPLQISNSYSVDFIENEHKIIIDLDTIVRHTSFQIKHNHFKNLGYRTAKIHFWKWRKCKSEKEQQNYLSDIIYSVTDSKKKIDNVDPLVAQQAN
;
A
#
# COMPACT_ATOMS: atom_id res chain seq x y z
N MET A 1 31.59 32.71 -11.60
CA MET A 1 30.51 32.86 -10.58
C MET A 1 30.59 31.81 -9.45
N ILE A 2 31.79 31.28 -9.14
CA ILE A 2 32.00 30.20 -8.15
C ILE A 2 32.78 30.68 -6.90
N HIS A 3 33.35 31.89 -6.91
CA HIS A 3 34.07 32.47 -5.76
C HIS A 3 33.23 33.32 -4.79
N SER A 4 31.95 33.58 -5.10
CA SER A 4 31.03 34.36 -4.24
C SER A 4 30.33 33.49 -3.17
N ASN A 5 30.15 32.19 -3.43
CA ASN A 5 29.43 31.28 -2.53
C ASN A 5 30.26 30.73 -1.37
N MET A 6 31.60 30.80 -1.42
CA MET A 6 32.47 30.34 -0.32
C MET A 6 32.56 31.34 0.84
N LYS A 7 32.46 32.66 0.58
CA LYS A 7 32.48 33.69 1.65
C LYS A 7 31.20 33.71 2.50
N LYS A 8 30.05 33.25 1.97
CA LYS A 8 28.80 33.09 2.74
C LYS A 8 28.79 31.87 3.67
N TYR A 9 29.63 30.87 3.40
CA TYR A 9 29.71 29.64 4.21
C TYR A 9 30.59 29.83 5.47
N ILE A 10 31.63 30.67 5.38
CA ILE A 10 32.55 30.96 6.50
C ILE A 10 31.93 31.91 7.54
N TYR A 11 31.03 32.80 7.12
CA TYR A 11 30.34 33.72 8.06
C TYR A 11 29.21 33.05 8.87
N ARG A 12 28.68 31.89 8.43
CA ARG A 12 27.62 31.14 9.14
C ARG A 12 28.14 30.12 10.17
N GLN A 13 29.39 29.68 10.05
CA GLN A 13 30.04 28.81 11.04
C GLN A 13 30.53 29.57 12.29
N GLY A 14 30.73 30.90 12.19
CA GLY A 14 31.10 31.75 13.33
C GLY A 14 29.95 32.13 14.27
N LEU A 15 28.69 32.02 13.82
CA LEU A 15 27.51 32.42 14.62
C LEU A 15 26.95 31.27 15.48
N ILE A 16 27.21 30.02 15.10
CA ILE A 16 26.72 28.82 15.80
C ILE A 16 27.59 28.46 17.03
N LYS A 17 28.83 28.96 17.09
CA LYS A 17 29.71 28.81 18.28
C LYS A 17 29.45 29.80 19.42
N ARG A 18 28.54 30.78 19.26
CA ARG A 18 28.17 31.74 20.33
C ARG A 18 26.83 31.46 21.02
N ILE A 19 26.08 30.44 20.61
CA ILE A 19 24.78 30.08 21.20
C ILE A 19 24.85 28.81 22.07
N LEU A 20 25.98 28.07 22.03
CA LEU A 20 26.18 26.83 22.80
C LEU A 20 27.00 27.01 24.10
N ALA A 21 27.16 28.24 24.60
CA ALA A 21 27.96 28.53 25.80
C ALA A 21 27.16 29.01 27.03
N THR A 22 25.83 28.90 27.03
CA THR A 22 25.00 29.32 28.18
C THR A 22 23.80 28.40 28.40
N SER A 23 24.00 27.25 29.04
CA SER A 23 23.00 26.61 29.93
C SER A 23 23.56 25.34 30.60
N SER A 24 24.71 25.47 31.26
CA SER A 24 25.08 24.55 32.34
C SER A 24 24.36 25.00 33.62
N ASN A 25 23.34 24.26 34.05
CA ASN A 25 23.03 24.07 35.47
C ASN A 25 21.97 22.98 35.62
N GLY A 26 22.40 21.84 36.16
CA GLY A 26 21.54 20.72 36.51
C GLY A 26 20.74 20.98 37.79
N ARG A 27 19.66 20.21 37.93
CA ARG A 27 19.20 19.64 39.21
C ARG A 27 18.20 18.51 38.92
N SER A 28 18.57 17.34 39.44
CA SER A 28 17.74 16.15 39.67
C SER A 28 16.66 16.47 40.71
N ILE A 29 15.42 16.01 40.49
CA ILE A 29 14.48 15.63 41.56
C ILE A 29 13.69 14.41 41.10
N SER A 30 14.14 13.23 41.55
CA SER A 30 13.28 12.08 41.80
C SER A 30 12.45 12.33 43.08
N SER A 31 11.31 11.65 43.18
CA SER A 31 10.42 11.47 44.35
C SER A 31 9.27 12.46 44.56
N MET A 32 8.07 12.07 44.14
CA MET A 32 6.89 12.07 45.02
C MET A 32 5.89 10.99 44.57
N TYR A 33 5.72 9.99 45.42
CA TYR A 33 4.82 8.83 45.28
C TYR A 33 3.42 9.16 45.84
N ILE A 34 2.39 8.56 45.22
CA ILE A 34 1.10 8.06 45.77
C ILE A 34 0.14 9.06 46.46
N LEU A 35 -1.01 9.30 45.82
CA LEU A 35 -2.37 8.97 46.33
C LEU A 35 -3.47 9.49 45.37
N SER A 36 -4.14 8.58 44.67
CA SER A 36 -5.59 8.39 44.77
C SER A 36 -6.07 7.30 43.81
N LYS A 37 -6.56 6.22 44.42
CA LYS A 37 -7.35 5.16 43.78
C LYS A 37 -8.76 5.69 43.50
N ASN A 38 -9.39 5.09 42.48
CA ASN A 38 -10.80 5.14 42.09
C ASN A 38 -11.13 6.04 40.89
N VAL A 39 -10.73 5.59 39.69
CA VAL A 39 -11.49 5.85 38.47
C VAL A 39 -11.56 4.54 37.68
N LYS A 40 -12.78 4.01 37.48
CA LYS A 40 -13.06 2.92 36.55
C LYS A 40 -12.67 3.39 35.15
N LEU A 41 -11.59 2.84 34.59
CA LEU A 41 -11.19 3.08 33.21
C LEU A 41 -12.22 2.46 32.26
N PRO A 42 -12.83 3.24 31.34
CA PRO A 42 -13.64 2.66 30.28
C PRO A 42 -12.73 1.95 29.27
N LYS A 43 -13.28 0.88 28.70
CA LYS A 43 -12.66 -0.01 27.71
C LYS A 43 -12.01 0.79 26.57
N LYS A 44 -10.74 0.50 26.30
CA LYS A 44 -9.97 1.06 25.18
C LYS A 44 -10.51 0.54 23.85
N GLU A 45 -11.21 1.40 23.12
CA GLU A 45 -11.68 1.17 21.75
C GLU A 45 -10.69 1.76 20.73
N THR A 46 -10.22 0.87 19.85
CA THR A 46 -9.89 1.05 18.42
C THR A 46 -9.62 2.46 17.89
N ILE A 47 -8.32 2.81 17.80
CA ILE A 47 -7.82 3.95 17.04
C ILE A 47 -7.75 3.58 15.56
N VAL A 48 -8.73 4.02 14.77
CA VAL A 48 -8.69 3.98 13.30
C VAL A 48 -7.89 5.17 12.80
N TRP A 49 -6.74 4.91 12.18
CA TRP A 49 -5.84 5.95 11.67
C TRP A 49 -6.46 6.74 10.51
N ALA A 50 -6.55 8.05 10.73
CA ALA A 50 -6.80 9.12 9.77
C ALA A 50 -5.52 9.96 9.51
N PRO A 51 -4.34 9.38 9.16
CA PRO A 51 -3.11 10.16 9.18
C PRO A 51 -3.07 11.21 8.08
N VAL A 52 -3.77 11.03 6.96
CA VAL A 52 -3.70 11.96 5.83
C VAL A 52 -4.69 13.12 6.01
N LEU A 53 -5.89 12.83 6.50
CA LEU A 53 -6.87 13.88 6.85
C LEU A 53 -6.40 14.72 8.04
N LEU A 54 -5.84 14.12 9.09
CA LEU A 54 -5.34 14.85 10.27
C LEU A 54 -4.12 15.74 9.97
N ARG A 55 -3.36 15.50 8.89
CA ARG A 55 -2.09 16.20 8.58
C ARG A 55 -2.26 17.65 8.14
N HIS A 56 -3.36 18.01 7.48
CA HIS A 56 -3.62 19.43 7.17
C HIS A 56 -4.16 20.21 8.38
N MET A 57 -4.39 19.54 9.51
CA MET A 57 -5.13 20.10 10.65
C MET A 57 -4.29 20.73 11.75
N SER A 58 -2.95 20.64 11.67
CA SER A 58 -2.05 21.19 12.69
C SER A 58 -1.03 22.12 12.05
N ASN A 59 -1.41 23.38 11.86
CA ASN A 59 -0.52 24.53 12.01
C ASN A 59 -1.38 25.76 12.34
N ASN A 60 -0.93 26.48 13.37
CA ASN A 60 -1.50 27.66 14.02
C ASN A 60 -2.37 27.36 15.26
N VAL A 61 -1.74 27.33 16.43
CA VAL A 61 -2.39 27.64 17.72
C VAL A 61 -1.46 28.51 18.56
N LEU A 62 -1.85 29.76 18.72
CA LEU A 62 -1.80 30.59 19.93
C LEU A 62 -2.88 31.64 19.62
N THR A 63 -4.13 31.48 20.05
CA THR A 63 -4.63 31.91 21.36
C THR A 63 -6.02 31.32 21.69
N THR A 64 -6.42 31.49 22.96
CA THR A 64 -7.71 31.22 23.66
C THR A 64 -8.15 29.75 23.81
N ASN A 65 -8.01 29.23 25.04
CA ASN A 65 -8.25 27.83 25.44
C ASN A 65 -9.54 27.60 26.24
N ALA A 66 -10.30 28.62 26.65
CA ALA A 66 -11.46 28.45 27.53
C ALA A 66 -12.79 28.21 26.78
N GLU A 67 -12.99 28.83 25.61
CA GLU A 67 -14.23 28.68 24.81
C GLU A 67 -14.20 27.43 23.91
N LYS A 68 -13.01 26.97 23.49
CA LYS A 68 -12.84 25.79 22.62
C LYS A 68 -13.25 24.47 23.28
N THR A 69 -13.19 24.37 24.60
CA THR A 69 -13.52 23.15 25.36
C THR A 69 -15.01 22.88 25.48
N VAL A 70 -15.88 23.89 25.30
CA VAL A 70 -17.33 23.71 25.37
C VAL A 70 -17.89 23.24 24.02
N GLU A 71 -17.39 23.79 22.91
CA GLU A 71 -17.83 23.41 21.55
C GLU A 71 -17.37 22.00 21.15
N GLU A 72 -16.21 21.52 21.62
CA GLU A 72 -15.71 20.17 21.28
C GLU A 72 -16.51 19.03 21.94
N ASN A 73 -17.34 19.32 22.94
CA ASN A 73 -18.13 18.34 23.70
C ASN A 73 -19.63 18.30 23.36
N MET A 74 -20.10 19.09 22.40
CA MET A 74 -21.53 19.13 22.03
C MET A 74 -22.06 17.78 21.55
N SER A 75 -23.28 17.42 21.95
CA SER A 75 -24.01 16.25 21.44
C SER A 75 -24.38 16.41 19.96
N ASN A 76 -24.80 15.33 19.29
CA ASN A 76 -25.14 15.39 17.86
C ASN A 76 -26.36 16.29 17.63
N GLU A 77 -27.33 16.23 18.54
CA GLU A 77 -28.54 17.04 18.55
C GLU A 77 -28.21 18.52 18.80
N GLU A 78 -27.35 18.80 19.78
CA GLU A 78 -26.88 20.17 20.08
C GLU A 78 -26.14 20.80 18.90
N LEU A 79 -25.37 20.03 18.12
CA LEU A 79 -24.66 20.56 16.94
C LEU A 79 -25.62 21.04 15.84
N ILE A 80 -26.72 20.29 15.63
CA ILE A 80 -27.75 20.66 14.66
C ILE A 80 -28.57 21.84 15.18
N GLU A 81 -28.98 21.81 16.45
CA GLU A 81 -29.72 22.90 17.08
C GLU A 81 -28.90 24.20 17.13
N PHE A 82 -27.60 24.10 17.44
CA PHE A 82 -26.67 25.21 17.39
C PHE A 82 -26.65 25.87 16.01
N PHE A 83 -26.65 25.09 14.93
CA PHE A 83 -26.74 25.62 13.57
C PHE A 83 -28.09 26.30 13.31
N GLU A 84 -29.20 25.64 13.64
CA GLU A 84 -30.54 26.18 13.42
C GLU A 84 -30.76 27.50 14.17
N ASN A 85 -30.19 27.64 15.37
CA ASN A 85 -30.21 28.87 16.17
C ASN A 85 -29.26 29.96 15.63
N ASN A 86 -28.32 29.62 14.74
CA ASN A 86 -27.27 30.51 14.24
C ASN A 86 -27.13 30.45 12.70
N LYS A 87 -28.23 30.40 11.94
CA LYS A 87 -28.20 30.28 10.46
C LYS A 87 -27.32 31.33 9.76
N ASN A 88 -27.26 32.55 10.32
CA ASN A 88 -26.44 33.65 9.80
C ASN A 88 -25.03 33.73 10.41
N MET A 89 -24.50 32.63 10.98
CA MET A 89 -23.15 32.61 11.53
C MET A 89 -22.11 32.97 10.47
N ASN A 90 -20.95 33.52 10.86
CA ASN A 90 -19.89 33.82 9.90
C ASN A 90 -19.20 32.52 9.37
N ILE A 91 -18.36 32.66 8.33
CA ILE A 91 -17.67 31.52 7.69
C ILE A 91 -16.77 30.76 8.68
N ASP A 92 -16.15 31.47 9.64
CA ASP A 92 -15.30 30.85 10.66
C ASP A 92 -16.06 29.93 11.61
N LYS A 93 -17.22 30.40 12.10
CA LYS A 93 -18.11 29.59 12.96
C LYS A 93 -18.66 28.39 12.20
N LEU A 94 -19.07 28.59 10.94
CA LEU A 94 -19.53 27.51 10.07
C LEU A 94 -18.43 26.46 9.84
N TYR A 95 -17.19 26.91 9.63
CA TYR A 95 -16.04 26.04 9.50
C TYR A 95 -15.75 25.27 10.79
N ASN A 96 -15.81 25.92 11.95
CA ASN A 96 -15.60 25.27 13.25
C ASN A 96 -16.66 24.21 13.54
N LEU A 97 -17.93 24.48 13.21
CA LEU A 97 -19.01 23.49 13.31
C LEU A 97 -18.69 22.23 12.47
N ILE A 98 -18.37 22.41 11.19
CA ILE A 98 -17.99 21.32 10.29
C ILE A 98 -16.72 20.59 10.79
N LYS A 99 -15.77 21.33 11.35
CA LYS A 99 -14.56 20.77 11.95
C LYS A 99 -14.88 19.89 13.15
N ILE A 100 -15.81 20.28 14.01
CA ILE A 100 -16.26 19.46 15.15
C ILE A 100 -16.96 18.20 14.65
N ILE A 101 -17.93 18.33 13.73
CA ILE A 101 -18.62 17.18 13.13
C ILE A 101 -17.62 16.19 12.52
N SER A 102 -16.62 16.70 11.77
CA SER A 102 -15.60 15.86 11.12
C SER A 102 -14.72 15.05 12.08
N ARG A 103 -14.60 15.48 13.35
CA ARG A 103 -13.76 14.86 14.37
C ARG A 103 -14.51 13.82 15.21
N LYS A 104 -15.84 13.74 15.09
CA LYS A 104 -16.67 12.75 15.78
C LYS A 104 -16.36 11.32 15.29
N LYS A 105 -16.73 10.32 16.11
CA LYS A 105 -16.62 8.89 15.74
C LYS A 105 -17.45 8.60 14.48
N MET A 106 -17.15 7.50 13.77
CA MET A 106 -17.83 7.17 12.51
C MET A 106 -19.34 6.98 12.73
N GLU A 107 -19.72 6.36 13.83
CA GLU A 107 -21.10 6.06 14.21
C GLU A 107 -21.88 7.35 14.47
N ASP A 108 -21.25 8.30 15.16
CA ASP A 108 -21.85 9.61 15.46
C ASP A 108 -22.01 10.46 14.19
N ARG A 109 -21.01 10.45 13.30
CA ARG A 109 -21.10 11.13 12.00
C ARG A 109 -22.28 10.59 11.18
N LYS A 110 -22.51 9.27 11.17
CA LYS A 110 -23.66 8.68 10.45
C LYS A 110 -25.00 9.22 10.96
N LYS A 111 -25.19 9.28 12.29
CA LYS A 111 -26.40 9.84 12.90
C LYS A 111 -26.64 11.30 12.53
N ILE A 112 -25.57 12.11 12.49
CA ILE A 112 -25.65 13.50 12.05
C ILE A 112 -26.08 13.58 10.59
N ILE A 113 -25.51 12.76 9.71
CA ILE A 113 -25.84 12.75 8.27
C ILE A 113 -27.28 12.29 8.02
N GLU A 114 -27.79 11.35 8.82
CA GLU A 114 -29.17 10.84 8.74
C GLU A 114 -30.21 11.87 9.24
N ASN A 115 -29.77 12.93 9.93
CA ASN A 115 -30.64 14.01 10.37
C ASN A 115 -31.11 14.85 9.16
N LYS A 116 -32.42 15.07 9.07
CA LYS A 116 -33.06 15.85 7.99
C LYS A 116 -32.54 17.29 7.87
N ASN A 117 -32.05 17.87 8.96
CA ASN A 117 -31.56 19.25 8.99
C ASN A 117 -30.07 19.38 8.58
N PHE A 118 -29.35 18.26 8.42
CA PHE A 118 -27.95 18.31 7.99
C PHE A 118 -27.79 18.91 6.59
N SER A 119 -28.79 18.71 5.71
CA SER A 119 -28.81 19.34 4.38
C SER A 119 -28.79 20.86 4.45
N ASN A 120 -29.39 21.47 5.48
CA ASN A 120 -29.40 22.93 5.65
C ASN A 120 -27.97 23.47 5.87
N ILE A 121 -27.14 22.72 6.59
CA ILE A 121 -25.72 23.07 6.79
C ILE A 121 -24.98 23.03 5.46
N LEU A 122 -25.23 22.00 4.64
CA LEU A 122 -24.58 21.85 3.33
C LEU A 122 -25.03 22.94 2.35
N GLU A 123 -26.31 23.27 2.33
CA GLU A 123 -26.88 24.36 1.53
C GLU A 123 -26.25 25.71 1.90
N GLU A 124 -26.08 25.99 3.19
CA GLU A 124 -25.45 27.22 3.65
C GLU A 124 -23.97 27.32 3.23
N ILE A 125 -23.24 26.19 3.24
CA ILE A 125 -21.88 26.13 2.70
C ILE A 125 -21.91 26.41 1.20
N GLU A 126 -22.79 25.73 0.45
CA GLU A 126 -22.93 25.86 -1.00
C GLU A 126 -23.17 27.32 -1.43
N ASN A 127 -24.12 27.99 -0.76
CA ASN A 127 -24.48 29.39 -1.02
C ASN A 127 -23.30 30.34 -0.84
N ARG A 128 -22.35 30.00 0.03
CA ARG A 128 -21.19 30.84 0.37
C ARG A 128 -19.91 30.45 -0.34
N VAL A 129 -19.87 29.36 -1.10
CA VAL A 129 -18.65 28.89 -1.81
C VAL A 129 -18.02 30.01 -2.64
N LYS A 130 -18.84 30.81 -3.35
CA LYS A 130 -18.36 31.86 -4.27
C LYS A 130 -17.56 32.97 -3.56
N ILE A 131 -17.90 33.28 -2.31
CA ILE A 131 -17.25 34.35 -1.54
C ILE A 131 -16.05 33.85 -0.72
N MET A 132 -15.84 32.53 -0.63
CA MET A 132 -14.72 31.95 0.12
C MET A 132 -13.38 32.11 -0.62
N ASN A 133 -12.31 32.31 0.15
CA ASN A 133 -10.94 32.20 -0.37
C ASN A 133 -10.53 30.73 -0.55
N THR A 134 -9.45 30.48 -1.31
CA THR A 134 -8.98 29.12 -1.63
C THR A 134 -8.67 28.28 -0.40
N ARG A 135 -8.19 28.92 0.68
CA ARG A 135 -7.87 28.26 1.95
C ARG A 135 -9.12 27.72 2.63
N TYR A 136 -10.21 28.49 2.71
CA TYR A 136 -11.49 27.97 3.24
C TYR A 136 -12.04 26.89 2.33
N LEU A 137 -12.02 27.07 1.01
CA LEU A 137 -12.48 26.06 0.07
C LEU A 137 -11.77 24.72 0.28
N CYS A 138 -10.43 24.72 0.35
CA CYS A 138 -9.64 23.53 0.66
C CYS A 138 -10.00 22.91 2.01
N ASN A 139 -10.07 23.74 3.05
CA ASN A 139 -10.37 23.26 4.39
C ASN A 139 -11.78 22.66 4.48
N PHE A 140 -12.81 23.27 3.86
CA PHE A 140 -14.14 22.68 3.78
C PHE A 140 -14.12 21.38 2.99
N SER A 141 -13.46 21.32 1.83
CA SER A 141 -13.39 20.10 1.02
C SER A 141 -12.84 18.91 1.80
N LEU A 142 -11.70 19.09 2.49
CA LEU A 142 -11.09 18.03 3.30
C LEU A 142 -12.01 17.58 4.45
N ARG A 143 -12.73 18.51 5.07
CA ARG A 143 -13.65 18.22 6.18
C ARG A 143 -14.89 17.49 5.71
N LEU A 144 -15.51 17.96 4.64
CA LEU A 144 -16.68 17.32 4.04
C LEU A 144 -16.36 15.89 3.61
N ALA A 145 -15.24 15.68 2.91
CA ALA A 145 -14.77 14.34 2.55
C ALA A 145 -14.52 13.45 3.77
N SER A 146 -14.05 14.02 4.88
CA SER A 146 -13.90 13.26 6.12
C SER A 146 -15.23 12.95 6.81
N ILE A 147 -16.29 13.72 6.62
CA ILE A 147 -17.61 13.44 7.21
C ILE A 147 -18.21 12.19 6.56
N SER A 148 -18.28 12.16 5.23
CA SER A 148 -18.71 10.99 4.47
C SER A 148 -18.19 11.01 3.05
N LEU A 149 -17.65 9.87 2.62
CA LEU A 149 -17.11 9.68 1.27
C LEU A 149 -18.20 9.45 0.21
N ASN A 150 -19.35 8.90 0.63
CA ASN A 150 -20.39 8.40 -0.28
C ASN A 150 -21.68 9.23 -0.25
N ASN A 151 -21.72 10.36 0.45
CA ASN A 151 -22.91 11.20 0.51
C ASN A 151 -23.01 12.12 -0.72
N GLU A 152 -24.13 12.06 -1.45
CA GLU A 152 -24.32 12.80 -2.71
C GLU A 152 -24.41 14.33 -2.52
N GLN A 153 -25.03 14.81 -1.43
CA GLN A 153 -25.07 16.26 -1.14
C GLN A 153 -23.68 16.81 -0.87
N ILE A 154 -22.84 16.07 -0.13
CA ILE A 154 -21.43 16.42 0.07
C ILE A 154 -20.70 16.50 -1.28
N LYS A 155 -20.93 15.54 -2.19
CA LYS A 155 -20.34 15.58 -3.53
C LYS A 155 -20.79 16.79 -4.33
N GLN A 156 -22.07 17.18 -4.26
CA GLN A 156 -22.58 18.40 -4.91
C GLN A 156 -21.85 19.66 -4.44
N VAL A 157 -21.69 19.83 -3.12
CA VAL A 157 -20.92 20.95 -2.55
C VAL A 157 -19.46 20.90 -3.01
N LEU A 158 -18.83 19.72 -3.03
CA LEU A 158 -17.46 19.56 -3.52
C LEU A 158 -17.34 19.93 -5.01
N THR A 159 -18.31 19.55 -5.84
CA THR A 159 -18.37 19.96 -7.26
C THR A 159 -18.43 21.48 -7.37
N LYS A 160 -19.30 22.15 -6.59
CA LYS A 160 -19.38 23.62 -6.57
C LYS A 160 -18.08 24.30 -6.18
N ILE A 161 -17.38 23.72 -5.19
CA ILE A 161 -16.05 24.19 -4.79
C ILE A 161 -15.08 24.07 -5.96
N SER A 162 -15.03 22.92 -6.65
CA SER A 162 -14.15 22.70 -7.79
C SER A 162 -14.40 23.70 -8.93
N GLU A 163 -15.67 23.95 -9.29
CA GLU A 163 -16.07 24.94 -10.30
C GLU A 163 -15.66 26.37 -9.93
N THR A 164 -15.68 26.68 -8.64
CA THR A 164 -15.31 28.02 -8.15
C THR A 164 -13.79 28.20 -8.19
N VAL A 165 -13.03 27.15 -7.91
CA VAL A 165 -11.56 27.16 -7.98
C VAL A 165 -11.09 27.30 -9.43
N LEU A 166 -11.76 26.66 -10.40
CA LEU A 166 -11.44 26.80 -11.83
C LEU A 166 -11.39 28.26 -12.33
N LYS A 167 -12.16 29.15 -11.68
CA LYS A 167 -12.24 30.57 -12.03
C LYS A 167 -11.19 31.43 -11.34
N LYS A 168 -10.42 30.87 -10.40
CA LYS A 168 -9.36 31.57 -9.66
C LYS A 168 -8.02 31.32 -10.35
N ILE A 169 -7.20 32.36 -10.40
CA ILE A 169 -5.85 32.33 -10.98
C ILE A 169 -4.84 32.25 -9.84
N ASN A 170 -3.70 31.57 -10.05
CA ASN A 170 -2.60 31.44 -9.09
C ASN A 170 -3.03 30.84 -7.75
N VAL A 171 -3.72 29.70 -7.79
CA VAL A 171 -4.16 28.99 -6.59
C VAL A 171 -2.94 28.43 -5.87
N ASN A 172 -2.87 28.60 -4.55
CA ASN A 172 -1.78 28.03 -3.77
C ASN A 172 -1.70 26.50 -3.97
N PRO A 173 -0.53 25.91 -4.29
CA PRO A 173 -0.36 24.47 -4.49
C PRO A 173 -0.96 23.61 -3.38
N ARG A 174 -0.84 24.05 -2.12
CA ARG A 174 -1.41 23.34 -0.98
C ARG A 174 -2.92 23.25 -1.04
N ASP A 175 -3.57 24.36 -1.36
CA ASP A 175 -5.03 24.44 -1.43
C ASP A 175 -5.54 23.61 -2.63
N LEU A 176 -4.87 23.74 -3.77
CA LEU A 176 -5.17 23.00 -5.00
C LEU A 176 -5.11 21.48 -4.77
N VAL A 177 -3.98 20.98 -4.23
CA VAL A 177 -3.80 19.56 -3.93
C VAL A 177 -4.78 19.08 -2.85
N GLY A 178 -5.09 19.92 -1.85
CA GLY A 178 -6.05 19.57 -0.81
C GLY A 178 -7.47 19.35 -1.34
N ILE A 179 -7.94 20.23 -2.22
CA ILE A 179 -9.24 20.10 -2.89
C ILE A 179 -9.23 18.88 -3.83
N PHE A 180 -8.17 18.72 -4.63
CA PHE A 180 -8.03 17.56 -5.50
C PHE A 180 -8.07 16.24 -4.73
N TYR A 181 -7.39 16.16 -3.59
CA TYR A 181 -7.40 14.98 -2.73
C TYR A 181 -8.80 14.68 -2.17
N ALA A 182 -9.53 15.71 -1.71
CA ALA A 182 -10.89 15.53 -1.19
C ALA A 182 -11.86 15.03 -2.26
N LEU A 183 -11.82 15.60 -3.46
CA LEU A 183 -12.65 15.16 -4.60
C LEU A 183 -12.30 13.72 -5.00
N SER A 184 -11.02 13.37 -5.02
CA SER A 184 -10.55 12.02 -5.35
C SER A 184 -10.99 10.98 -4.33
N LEU A 185 -10.98 11.33 -3.04
CA LEU A 185 -11.49 10.47 -1.96
C LEU A 185 -12.98 10.16 -2.10
N CYS A 186 -13.77 11.13 -2.55
CA CYS A 186 -15.21 10.98 -2.77
C CYS A 186 -15.56 10.41 -4.16
N ASN A 187 -14.56 10.05 -4.98
CA ASN A 187 -14.75 9.63 -6.38
C ASN A 187 -15.62 10.63 -7.18
N ASN A 188 -15.37 11.93 -6.98
CA ASN A 188 -16.14 13.03 -7.56
C ASN A 188 -15.25 13.94 -8.41
N MET A 189 -14.28 13.35 -9.11
CA MET A 189 -13.33 14.08 -9.93
C MET A 189 -13.88 14.34 -11.33
N ASN A 190 -13.80 15.60 -11.76
CA ASN A 190 -14.10 16.02 -13.12
C ASN A 190 -12.80 16.25 -13.90
N GLU A 191 -12.80 15.86 -15.18
CA GLU A 191 -11.73 16.06 -16.15
C GLU A 191 -11.28 17.52 -16.26
N TYR A 192 -12.20 18.50 -16.31
CA TYR A 192 -11.84 19.92 -16.38
C TYR A 192 -11.02 20.39 -15.17
N TYR A 193 -11.36 19.89 -13.98
CA TYR A 193 -10.61 20.21 -12.77
C TYR A 193 -9.25 19.52 -12.75
N PHE A 194 -9.17 18.28 -13.23
CA PHE A 194 -7.90 17.58 -13.38
C PHE A 194 -6.94 18.32 -14.33
N GLU A 195 -7.42 18.76 -15.50
CA GLU A 195 -6.59 19.53 -16.45
C GLU A 195 -6.14 20.88 -15.87
N HIS A 196 -6.99 21.54 -15.08
CA HIS A 196 -6.58 22.74 -14.35
C HIS A 196 -5.48 22.43 -13.32
N VAL A 197 -5.62 21.35 -12.54
CA VAL A 197 -4.58 20.92 -11.60
C VAL A 197 -3.27 20.58 -12.34
N LYS A 198 -3.34 19.91 -13.50
CA LYS A 198 -2.18 19.61 -14.34
C LYS A 198 -1.47 20.89 -14.77
N LYS A 199 -2.20 21.86 -15.33
CA LYS A 199 -1.66 23.16 -15.77
C LYS A 199 -1.02 23.95 -14.63
N GLU A 200 -1.71 24.09 -13.50
CA GLU A 200 -1.18 24.84 -12.35
C GLU A 200 0.02 24.15 -11.71
N THR A 201 0.04 22.81 -11.69
CA THR A 201 1.19 22.03 -11.22
C THR A 201 2.39 22.23 -12.13
N LEU A 202 2.21 22.16 -13.46
CA LEU A 202 3.29 22.39 -14.43
C LEU A 202 3.91 23.79 -14.28
N ALA A 203 3.07 24.80 -14.03
CA ALA A 203 3.53 26.18 -13.87
C ALA A 203 4.26 26.42 -12.54
N ASN A 204 3.92 25.69 -11.47
CA ASN A 204 4.35 26.00 -10.10
C ASN A 204 5.04 24.83 -9.37
N ILE A 205 5.55 23.84 -10.09
CA ILE A 205 6.10 22.59 -9.50
C ILE A 205 7.20 22.86 -8.46
N ASP A 206 7.99 23.91 -8.63
CA ASP A 206 9.06 24.30 -7.69
C ASP A 206 8.57 24.73 -6.31
N ALA A 207 7.30 25.12 -6.19
CA ALA A 207 6.68 25.46 -4.91
C ALA A 207 6.19 24.22 -4.12
N TYR A 208 6.23 23.03 -4.72
CA TYR A 208 5.71 21.81 -4.10
C TYR A 208 6.73 21.19 -3.13
N THR A 209 6.25 20.84 -1.95
CA THR A 209 7.03 20.09 -0.96
C THR A 209 6.87 18.57 -1.18
N PRO A 210 7.78 17.73 -0.65
CA PRO A 210 7.65 16.26 -0.69
C PRO A 210 6.26 15.74 -0.28
N THR A 211 5.68 16.33 0.76
CA THR A 211 4.33 15.98 1.23
C THR A 211 3.26 16.27 0.17
N LEU A 212 3.33 17.44 -0.48
CA LEU A 212 2.37 17.84 -1.52
C LEU A 212 2.54 16.99 -2.78
N LEU A 213 3.77 16.71 -3.21
CA LEU A 213 4.05 15.83 -4.34
C LEU A 213 3.47 14.43 -4.12
N THR A 214 3.67 13.89 -2.92
CA THR A 214 3.14 12.57 -2.56
C THR A 214 1.61 12.57 -2.51
N GLN A 215 1.01 13.60 -1.93
CA GLN A 215 -0.45 13.73 -1.86
C GLN A 215 -1.08 13.94 -3.25
N LEU A 216 -0.42 14.70 -4.13
CA LEU A 216 -0.84 14.89 -5.50
C LEU A 216 -0.86 13.54 -6.25
N LEU A 217 0.22 12.76 -6.14
CA LEU A 217 0.30 11.43 -6.74
C LEU A 217 -0.77 10.47 -6.19
N GLU A 218 -1.04 10.53 -4.88
CA GLU A 218 -2.10 9.74 -4.26
C GLU A 218 -3.50 10.16 -4.75
N SER A 219 -3.70 11.46 -5.00
CA SER A 219 -4.96 11.98 -5.54
C SER A 219 -5.19 11.46 -6.96
N MET A 220 -4.17 11.54 -7.82
CA MET A 220 -4.21 10.95 -9.19
C MET A 220 -4.53 9.46 -9.17
N ARG A 221 -3.95 8.72 -8.22
CA ARG A 221 -4.23 7.29 -8.02
C ARG A 221 -5.68 7.05 -7.62
N LEU A 222 -6.20 7.83 -6.65
CA LEU A 222 -7.57 7.71 -6.16
C LEU A 222 -8.60 8.07 -7.22
N SER A 223 -8.30 9.06 -8.06
CA SER A 223 -9.14 9.47 -9.20
C SER A 223 -9.03 8.55 -10.41
N GLN A 224 -8.19 7.50 -10.34
CA GLN A 224 -7.90 6.60 -11.46
C GLN A 224 -7.40 7.31 -12.73
N ASN A 225 -6.80 8.49 -12.57
CA ASN A 225 -6.29 9.31 -13.67
C ASN A 225 -4.78 9.52 -13.49
N LEU A 226 -4.01 8.50 -13.88
CA LEU A 226 -2.55 8.50 -13.80
C LEU A 226 -1.94 8.96 -15.13
N ASP A 227 -1.95 10.27 -15.37
CA ASP A 227 -1.27 10.88 -16.51
C ASP A 227 0.25 10.63 -16.45
N VAL A 228 0.82 10.12 -17.53
CA VAL A 228 2.22 9.67 -17.58
C VAL A 228 3.21 10.82 -17.46
N GLU A 229 2.93 11.94 -18.11
CA GLU A 229 3.77 13.14 -18.13
C GLU A 229 3.83 13.78 -16.75
N MET A 230 2.67 14.02 -16.15
CA MET A 230 2.54 14.57 -14.81
C MET A 230 3.16 13.63 -13.76
N THR A 231 2.98 12.32 -13.90
CA THR A 231 3.62 11.33 -13.02
C THR A 231 5.14 11.41 -13.12
N ASN A 232 5.70 11.55 -14.32
CA ASN A 232 7.16 11.67 -14.51
C ASN A 232 7.68 12.96 -13.87
N LEU A 233 7.03 14.09 -14.10
CA LEU A 233 7.40 15.37 -13.51
C LEU A 233 7.39 15.32 -11.98
N ILE A 234 6.34 14.76 -11.37
CA ILE A 234 6.23 14.60 -9.92
C ILE A 234 7.39 13.74 -9.40
N VAL A 235 7.69 12.62 -10.07
CA VAL A 235 8.76 11.71 -9.67
C VAL A 235 10.14 12.36 -9.78
N GLU A 236 10.38 13.14 -10.84
CA GLU A 236 11.61 13.91 -11.02
C GLU A 236 11.76 14.95 -9.90
N LYS A 237 10.72 15.72 -9.61
CA LYS A 237 10.73 16.69 -8.51
C LYS A 237 10.92 16.03 -7.14
N MET A 238 10.31 14.87 -6.91
CA MET A 238 10.55 14.09 -5.69
C MET A 238 12.01 13.65 -5.56
N CYS A 239 12.70 13.39 -6.68
CA CYS A 239 14.13 13.08 -6.66
C CYS A 239 14.96 14.32 -6.32
N GLU A 240 14.61 15.49 -6.84
CA GLU A 240 15.33 16.74 -6.51
C GLU A 240 15.18 17.09 -5.03
N GLU A 241 13.98 16.93 -4.47
CA GLU A 241 13.64 17.32 -3.10
C GLU A 241 13.98 16.27 -2.04
N MET A 242 14.78 15.25 -2.39
CA MET A 242 15.08 14.09 -1.52
C MET A 242 15.57 14.49 -0.12
N ASP A 243 16.40 15.52 -0.03
CA ASP A 243 17.01 15.97 1.23
C ASP A 243 15.99 16.61 2.20
N ARG A 244 14.78 16.94 1.70
CA ARG A 244 13.68 17.53 2.49
C ARG A 244 12.63 16.50 2.91
N PHE A 245 12.80 15.22 2.56
CA PHE A 245 11.86 14.18 2.95
C PHE A 245 11.93 13.91 4.46
N THR A 246 10.77 13.95 5.12
CA THR A 246 10.64 13.43 6.48
C THR A 246 10.36 11.92 6.47
N THR A 247 10.53 11.25 7.61
CA THR A 247 10.19 9.82 7.75
C THR A 247 8.74 9.53 7.32
N LYS A 248 7.81 10.44 7.63
CA LYS A 248 6.40 10.34 7.24
C LYS A 248 6.17 10.49 5.74
N ASP A 249 6.96 11.33 5.07
CA ASP A 249 6.89 11.50 3.62
C ASP A 249 7.43 10.27 2.93
N VAL A 250 8.55 9.70 3.40
CA VAL A 250 9.12 8.46 2.86
C VAL A 250 8.13 7.30 2.95
N THR A 251 7.53 7.09 4.14
CA THR A 251 6.52 6.03 4.31
C THR A 251 5.32 6.23 3.37
N LEU A 252 4.83 7.47 3.25
CA LEU A 252 3.67 7.75 2.39
C LEU A 252 4.02 7.60 0.90
N ALA A 253 5.20 8.08 0.48
CA ALA A 253 5.67 7.98 -0.90
C ALA A 253 5.80 6.53 -1.34
N LEU A 254 6.45 5.67 -0.55
CA LEU A 254 6.58 4.25 -0.86
C LEU A 254 5.21 3.55 -0.91
N LYS A 255 4.30 3.92 -0.02
CA LYS A 255 2.92 3.41 -0.03
C LYS A 255 2.17 3.82 -1.30
N THR A 256 2.21 5.10 -1.66
CA THR A 256 1.50 5.61 -2.84
C THR A 256 2.08 5.02 -4.12
N LEU A 257 3.41 4.93 -4.24
CA LEU A 257 4.08 4.27 -5.38
C LEU A 257 3.66 2.79 -5.49
N SER A 258 3.61 2.06 -4.37
CA SER A 258 3.21 0.64 -4.37
C SER A 258 1.74 0.44 -4.73
N MET A 259 0.86 1.34 -4.27
CA MET A 259 -0.58 1.26 -4.55
C MET A 259 -0.92 1.72 -5.97
N ALA A 260 -0.16 2.67 -6.52
CA ALA A 260 -0.31 3.13 -7.90
C ALA A 260 0.41 2.22 -8.91
N GLY A 261 1.23 1.28 -8.44
CA GLY A 261 2.01 0.39 -9.31
C GLY A 261 3.09 1.12 -10.11
N ILE A 262 3.67 2.21 -9.57
CA ILE A 262 4.60 3.10 -10.28
C ILE A 262 6.06 2.59 -10.15
N PRO A 263 6.67 2.03 -11.22
CA PRO A 263 7.97 1.33 -11.16
C PRO A 263 9.21 2.25 -11.22
N ARG A 264 9.28 3.32 -10.42
CA ARG A 264 10.36 4.32 -10.59
C ARG A 264 11.60 3.96 -9.77
N GLY A 265 12.40 3.02 -10.29
CA GLY A 265 13.52 2.40 -9.57
C GLY A 265 14.57 3.37 -9.01
N PHE A 266 14.84 4.50 -9.67
CA PHE A 266 15.76 5.51 -9.16
C PHE A 266 15.22 6.20 -7.89
N LEU A 267 13.97 6.67 -7.93
CA LEU A 267 13.29 7.27 -6.78
C LEU A 267 13.18 6.26 -5.63
N ILE A 268 12.73 5.03 -5.93
CA ILE A 268 12.58 3.96 -4.93
C ILE A 268 13.92 3.67 -4.25
N ARG A 269 15.03 3.61 -5.00
CA ARG A 269 16.37 3.41 -4.45
C ARG A 269 16.77 4.54 -3.48
N ARG A 270 16.54 5.80 -3.86
CA ARG A 270 16.89 6.94 -2.99
C ARG A 270 16.06 6.95 -1.71
N LEU A 271 14.75 6.68 -1.81
CA LEU A 271 13.88 6.53 -0.65
C LEU A 271 14.32 5.35 0.23
N CYS A 272 14.68 4.22 -0.37
CA CYS A 272 15.20 3.05 0.33
C CYS A 272 16.47 3.40 1.11
N ASN A 273 17.44 4.07 0.48
CA ASN A 273 18.66 4.51 1.15
C ASN A 273 18.35 5.43 2.34
N LEU A 274 17.47 6.43 2.16
CA LEU A 274 17.05 7.30 3.26
C LEU A 274 16.47 6.53 4.45
N VAL A 275 15.71 5.45 4.21
CA VAL A 275 15.18 4.60 5.29
C VAL A 275 16.31 3.91 6.04
N PHE A 276 17.22 3.26 5.33
CA PHE A 276 18.28 2.46 5.96
C PHE A 276 19.35 3.33 6.62
N ASP A 277 19.65 4.51 6.07
CA ASP A 277 20.56 5.49 6.66
C ASP A 277 20.00 6.11 7.95
N ASN A 278 18.67 6.15 8.09
CA ASN A 278 17.97 6.80 9.20
C ASN A 278 17.03 5.85 9.96
N ILE A 279 17.33 4.54 9.97
CA ILE A 279 16.40 3.51 10.42
C ILE A 279 15.88 3.71 11.85
N SER A 280 16.74 4.21 12.73
CA SER A 280 16.44 4.51 14.15
C SER A 280 15.42 5.64 14.34
N HIS A 281 15.20 6.48 13.33
CA HIS A 281 14.22 7.57 13.38
C HIS A 281 12.81 7.13 13.00
N PHE A 282 12.63 5.91 12.49
CA PHE A 282 11.33 5.39 12.12
C PHE A 282 10.70 4.61 13.26
N HIS A 283 9.40 4.82 13.46
CA HIS A 283 8.60 3.97 14.33
C HIS A 283 8.47 2.56 13.73
N TYR A 284 8.44 1.52 14.56
CA TYR A 284 8.41 0.12 14.13
C TYR A 284 7.25 -0.20 13.15
N THR A 285 6.07 0.38 13.36
CA THR A 285 4.94 0.23 12.41
C THR A 285 5.22 0.85 11.04
N ALA A 286 5.96 1.96 11.00
CA ALA A 286 6.36 2.60 9.75
C ALA A 286 7.41 1.75 9.02
N LEU A 287 8.35 1.14 9.74
CA LEU A 287 9.35 0.23 9.17
C LEU A 287 8.70 -1.01 8.53
N ILE A 288 7.73 -1.63 9.21
CA ILE A 288 6.96 -2.74 8.64
C ILE A 288 6.20 -2.27 7.39
N ASN A 289 5.54 -1.12 7.46
CA ASN A 289 4.81 -0.60 6.31
C ASN A 289 5.75 -0.30 5.12
N ILE A 290 6.95 0.21 5.38
CA ILE A 290 7.96 0.46 4.37
C ILE A 290 8.38 -0.85 3.69
N ILE A 291 8.78 -1.89 4.46
CA ILE A 291 9.25 -3.14 3.85
C ILE A 291 8.13 -3.87 3.09
N TYR A 292 6.89 -3.79 3.59
CA TYR A 292 5.72 -4.33 2.91
C TYR A 292 5.49 -3.63 1.56
N ASN A 293 5.58 -2.30 1.51
CA ASN A 293 5.40 -1.56 0.26
C ASN A 293 6.57 -1.74 -0.71
N LEU A 294 7.81 -1.83 -0.22
CA LEU A 294 8.96 -2.20 -1.03
C LEU A 294 8.79 -3.59 -1.63
N THR A 295 8.25 -4.54 -0.86
CA THR A 295 7.96 -5.90 -1.31
C THR A 295 6.93 -5.92 -2.44
N LYS A 296 5.86 -5.12 -2.33
CA LYS A 296 4.88 -4.96 -3.41
C LYS A 296 5.50 -4.36 -4.68
N LEU A 297 6.46 -3.44 -4.51
CA LEU A 297 7.26 -2.89 -5.61
C LEU A 297 8.36 -3.85 -6.11
N LYS A 298 8.43 -5.07 -5.56
CA LYS A 298 9.48 -6.09 -5.82
C LYS A 298 10.90 -5.57 -5.53
N PHE A 299 11.04 -4.53 -4.72
CA PHE A 299 12.28 -3.82 -4.42
C PHE A 299 12.80 -4.19 -3.03
N THR A 300 12.98 -5.50 -2.79
CA THR A 300 13.43 -6.03 -1.51
C THR A 300 14.56 -7.03 -1.68
N THR A 301 15.38 -7.14 -0.65
CA THR A 301 16.41 -8.16 -0.50
C THR A 301 16.25 -8.79 0.88
N ILE A 302 16.83 -9.98 1.09
CA ILE A 302 16.82 -10.65 2.40
C ILE A 302 17.46 -9.73 3.46
N ASN A 303 18.59 -9.09 3.13
CA ASN A 303 19.26 -8.14 4.02
C ASN A 303 18.36 -6.95 4.43
N HIS A 304 17.55 -6.41 3.51
CA HIS A 304 16.59 -5.36 3.86
C HIS A 304 15.59 -5.82 4.93
N ILE A 305 15.13 -7.07 4.82
CA ILE A 305 14.15 -7.65 5.74
C ILE A 305 14.80 -7.91 7.09
N ASP A 306 16.00 -8.47 7.13
CA ASP A 306 16.72 -8.76 8.37
C ASP A 306 17.02 -7.49 9.17
N VAL A 307 17.51 -6.45 8.50
CA VAL A 307 17.80 -5.16 9.14
C VAL A 307 16.53 -4.53 9.71
N ILE A 308 15.41 -4.55 8.98
CA ILE A 308 14.14 -4.04 9.48
C ILE A 308 13.59 -4.91 10.61
N TYR A 309 13.63 -6.24 10.48
CA TYR A 309 13.13 -7.16 11.50
C TYR A 309 13.88 -6.97 12.81
N LYS A 310 15.21 -6.85 12.79
CA LYS A 310 16.04 -6.59 13.99
C LYS A 310 15.59 -5.33 14.75
N ASN A 311 15.12 -4.29 14.06
CA ASN A 311 14.64 -3.05 14.67
C ASN A 311 13.18 -3.10 15.14
N VAL A 312 12.43 -4.14 14.76
CA VAL A 312 11.02 -4.30 15.09
C VAL A 312 10.77 -5.47 16.04
N GLU A 313 11.71 -6.40 16.13
CA GLU A 313 11.60 -7.67 16.85
C GLU A 313 11.16 -7.51 18.32
N GLU A 314 11.70 -6.52 19.03
CA GLU A 314 11.35 -6.21 20.44
C GLU A 314 9.98 -5.52 20.60
N HIS A 315 9.34 -5.17 19.49
CA HIS A 315 8.06 -4.44 19.47
C HIS A 315 6.94 -5.23 18.79
N ILE A 316 7.19 -6.48 18.36
CA ILE A 316 6.21 -7.35 17.71
C ILE A 316 4.94 -7.50 18.56
N GLU A 317 5.07 -7.66 19.87
CA GLU A 317 3.94 -7.79 20.80
C GLU A 317 3.06 -6.53 20.88
N LYS A 318 3.61 -5.37 20.52
CA LYS A 318 2.90 -4.08 20.49
C LYS A 318 2.31 -3.77 19.11
N CYS A 319 2.53 -4.62 18.11
CA CYS A 319 1.97 -4.44 16.79
C CYS A 319 0.49 -4.81 16.77
N ASN A 320 -0.31 -4.06 16.01
CA ASN A 320 -1.68 -4.45 15.74
C ASN A 320 -1.72 -5.56 14.67
N ILE A 321 -2.90 -6.17 14.52
CA ILE A 321 -3.11 -7.27 13.57
C ILE A 321 -2.73 -6.89 12.14
N ASN A 322 -3.06 -5.67 11.69
CA ASN A 322 -2.72 -5.23 10.33
C ASN A 322 -1.21 -5.22 10.10
N THR A 323 -0.45 -4.68 11.04
CA THR A 323 1.01 -4.60 10.97
C THR A 323 1.64 -5.99 11.02
N LEU A 324 1.13 -6.91 11.85
CA LEU A 324 1.62 -8.29 11.88
C LEU A 324 1.34 -9.02 10.56
N CYS A 325 0.15 -8.86 9.98
CA CYS A 325 -0.19 -9.43 8.67
C CYS A 325 0.68 -8.84 7.54
N GLU A 326 0.97 -7.54 7.55
CA GLU A 326 1.89 -6.90 6.59
C GLU A 326 3.30 -7.51 6.68
N LEU A 327 3.80 -7.77 7.91
CA LEU A 327 5.10 -8.39 8.12
C LEU A 327 5.11 -9.87 7.67
N LEU A 328 4.09 -10.65 8.05
CA LEU A 328 3.97 -12.05 7.64
C LEU A 328 3.86 -12.19 6.12
N TYR A 329 3.10 -11.30 5.48
CA TYR A 329 2.99 -11.26 4.03
C TYR A 329 4.31 -10.88 3.36
N THR A 330 5.06 -9.95 3.96
CA THR A 330 6.42 -9.59 3.52
C THR A 330 7.34 -10.81 3.54
N PHE A 331 7.29 -11.62 4.60
CA PHE A 331 8.09 -12.83 4.73
C PHE A 331 7.75 -13.84 3.63
N TYR A 332 6.45 -14.10 3.44
CA TYR A 332 5.95 -14.98 2.39
C TYR A 332 6.45 -14.56 0.99
N MET A 333 6.31 -13.28 0.66
CA MET A 333 6.69 -12.76 -0.66
C MET A 333 8.18 -12.89 -0.96
N ASN A 334 9.01 -12.90 0.09
CA ASN A 334 10.45 -12.98 -0.01
C ASN A 334 11.03 -14.36 0.41
N GLN A 335 10.18 -15.37 0.66
CA GLN A 335 10.56 -16.74 1.05
C GLN A 335 11.45 -16.80 2.30
N ILE A 336 11.14 -15.97 3.32
CA ILE A 336 11.83 -16.05 4.62
C ILE A 336 11.26 -17.25 5.37
N ASN A 337 12.09 -18.27 5.62
CA ASN A 337 11.66 -19.54 6.23
C ASN A 337 12.25 -19.77 7.65
N GLU A 338 12.64 -18.69 8.33
CA GLU A 338 13.16 -18.75 9.69
C GLU A 338 12.06 -19.00 10.71
N GLU A 339 12.01 -20.23 11.22
CA GLU A 339 10.99 -20.73 12.13
C GLU A 339 10.78 -19.84 13.36
N SER A 340 11.86 -19.41 14.02
CA SER A 340 11.76 -18.55 15.21
C SER A 340 11.04 -17.23 14.92
N LYS A 341 11.35 -16.58 13.79
CA LYS A 341 10.75 -15.31 13.40
C LYS A 341 9.27 -15.49 13.05
N ILE A 342 8.93 -16.59 12.37
CA ILE A 342 7.56 -16.91 11.94
C ILE A 342 6.68 -17.26 13.14
N ASN A 343 7.14 -18.13 14.02
CA ASN A 343 6.43 -18.50 15.26
C ASN A 343 6.14 -17.28 16.12
N LYS A 344 7.13 -16.39 16.29
CA LYS A 344 6.95 -15.14 17.04
C LYS A 344 5.85 -14.24 16.48
N ILE A 345 5.68 -14.20 15.15
CA ILE A 345 4.58 -13.45 14.53
C ILE A 345 3.24 -14.13 14.83
N PHE A 346 3.12 -15.44 14.59
CA PHE A 346 1.88 -16.18 14.82
C PHE A 346 1.43 -16.16 16.28
N GLU A 347 2.36 -16.22 17.24
CA GLU A 347 2.05 -16.13 18.68
C GLU A 347 1.42 -14.80 19.09
N ASN A 348 1.63 -13.75 18.29
CA ASN A 348 1.07 -12.42 18.52
C ASN A 348 -0.20 -12.13 17.67
N ILE A 349 -0.64 -13.10 16.86
CA ILE A 349 -1.89 -12.98 16.10
C ILE A 349 -3.08 -13.31 17.01
N ASN A 350 -3.90 -12.31 17.29
CA ASN A 350 -5.21 -12.51 17.91
C ASN A 350 -6.30 -12.57 16.84
N TYR A 351 -6.91 -13.75 16.66
CA TYR A 351 -7.93 -13.98 15.63
C TYR A 351 -9.21 -13.17 15.84
N ASP A 352 -9.57 -12.80 17.07
CA ASP A 352 -10.78 -12.02 17.37
C ASP A 352 -10.75 -10.63 16.71
N HIS A 353 -9.55 -10.08 16.53
CA HIS A 353 -9.36 -8.77 15.90
C HIS A 353 -9.65 -8.78 14.39
N PHE A 354 -9.73 -9.95 13.73
CA PHE A 354 -10.06 -10.00 12.31
C PHE A 354 -11.50 -9.58 11.99
N ASN A 355 -12.42 -9.68 12.97
CA ASN A 355 -13.82 -9.29 12.81
C ASN A 355 -14.00 -7.83 12.35
N THR A 356 -13.14 -6.93 12.82
CA THR A 356 -13.16 -5.50 12.47
C THR A 356 -12.08 -5.10 11.45
N THR A 357 -11.25 -6.06 11.04
CA THR A 357 -10.12 -5.84 10.14
C THR A 357 -10.58 -5.74 8.68
N LYS A 358 -9.85 -5.00 7.84
CA LYS A 358 -10.17 -4.83 6.41
C LYS A 358 -10.00 -6.15 5.64
N THR A 359 -10.87 -6.38 4.64
CA THR A 359 -10.82 -7.55 3.75
C THR A 359 -9.43 -7.77 3.12
N ALA A 360 -8.75 -6.70 2.69
CA ALA A 360 -7.40 -6.81 2.13
C ALA A 360 -6.39 -7.43 3.11
N VAL A 361 -6.44 -7.06 4.39
CA VAL A 361 -5.52 -7.58 5.42
C VAL A 361 -5.81 -9.05 5.73
N ILE A 362 -7.09 -9.44 5.72
CA ILE A 362 -7.48 -10.86 5.88
C ILE A 362 -6.95 -11.69 4.71
N ILE A 363 -7.06 -11.20 3.47
CA ILE A 363 -6.54 -11.88 2.28
C ILE A 363 -5.02 -12.01 2.34
N ASP A 364 -4.31 -10.95 2.74
CA ASP A 364 -2.86 -10.98 2.95
C ASP A 364 -2.46 -12.03 3.99
N PHE A 365 -3.17 -12.08 5.11
CA PHE A 365 -2.94 -13.08 6.15
C PHE A 365 -3.23 -14.50 5.65
N ILE A 366 -4.39 -14.76 5.04
CA ILE A 366 -4.75 -16.09 4.53
C ILE A 366 -3.70 -16.59 3.55
N HIS A 367 -3.27 -15.73 2.64
CA HIS A 367 -2.25 -16.08 1.66
C HIS A 367 -0.94 -16.52 2.33
N ALA A 368 -0.40 -15.69 3.23
CA ALA A 368 0.84 -16.02 3.90
C ALA A 368 0.70 -17.21 4.86
N ALA A 369 -0.41 -17.31 5.57
CA ALA A 369 -0.71 -18.40 6.50
C ALA A 369 -0.87 -19.74 5.78
N THR A 370 -1.47 -19.77 4.58
CA THR A 370 -1.50 -20.98 3.74
C THR A 370 -0.09 -21.46 3.38
N TYR A 371 0.83 -20.55 3.07
CA TYR A 371 2.22 -20.91 2.80
C TYR A 371 2.95 -21.41 4.06
N TYR A 372 2.68 -20.80 5.21
CA TYR A 372 3.28 -21.14 6.50
C TYR A 372 2.40 -22.09 7.34
N ASN A 373 1.59 -22.93 6.71
CA ASN A 373 0.55 -23.73 7.36
C ASN A 373 1.06 -24.59 8.53
N LYS A 374 2.29 -25.10 8.44
CA LYS A 374 2.94 -25.94 9.46
C LYS A 374 3.17 -25.22 10.79
N TYR A 375 3.22 -23.89 10.80
CA TYR A 375 3.42 -23.09 12.01
C TYR A 375 2.10 -22.67 12.68
N ILE A 376 0.95 -23.01 12.08
CA ILE A 376 -0.37 -22.68 12.62
C ILE A 376 -0.75 -23.72 13.69
N LYS A 377 -0.68 -23.30 14.96
CA LYS A 377 -1.07 -24.15 16.11
C LYS A 377 -2.59 -24.46 16.12
N ASP A 378 -3.43 -23.46 15.83
CA ASP A 378 -4.90 -23.62 15.78
C ASP A 378 -5.41 -23.54 14.33
N LYS A 379 -5.46 -24.71 13.68
CA LYS A 379 -5.96 -24.86 12.29
C LYS A 379 -7.46 -24.52 12.18
N THR A 380 -8.24 -24.67 13.25
CA THR A 380 -9.68 -24.38 13.27
C THR A 380 -9.96 -22.89 13.20
N GLN A 381 -9.23 -22.08 13.98
CA GLN A 381 -9.33 -20.61 13.90
C GLN A 381 -8.98 -20.07 12.51
N PHE A 382 -7.99 -20.68 11.85
CA PHE A 382 -7.64 -20.34 10.49
C PHE A 382 -8.77 -20.63 9.48
N LEU A 383 -9.39 -21.81 9.55
CA LEU A 383 -10.54 -22.15 8.71
C LEU A 383 -11.74 -21.24 8.96
N ASN A 384 -12.05 -20.94 10.23
CA ASN A 384 -13.11 -20.00 10.60
C ASN A 384 -12.88 -18.59 10.03
N LEU A 385 -11.61 -18.16 9.94
CA LEU A 385 -11.26 -16.88 9.33
C LEU A 385 -11.49 -16.88 7.81
N ILE A 386 -11.22 -18.00 7.13
CA ILE A 386 -11.54 -18.15 5.70
C ILE A 386 -13.07 -18.07 5.51
N ASP A 387 -13.85 -18.74 6.34
CA ASP A 387 -15.32 -18.66 6.27
C ASP A 387 -15.85 -17.26 6.58
N LEU A 388 -15.22 -16.54 7.53
CA LEU A 388 -15.52 -15.14 7.81
C LEU A 388 -15.26 -14.25 6.58
N LEU A 389 -14.19 -14.51 5.82
CA LEU A 389 -13.88 -13.77 4.60
C LEU A 389 -14.99 -13.95 3.56
N PHE A 390 -15.42 -15.18 3.32
CA PHE A 390 -16.44 -15.47 2.30
C PHE A 390 -17.85 -15.02 2.68
N LYS A 391 -18.12 -14.79 3.97
CA LYS A 391 -19.35 -14.12 4.44
C LYS A 391 -19.38 -12.61 4.15
N ARG A 392 -18.24 -12.00 3.79
CA ARG A 392 -18.15 -10.56 3.48
C ARG A 392 -18.48 -10.30 2.00
N PRO A 393 -18.94 -9.07 1.66
CA PRO A 393 -19.14 -8.70 0.27
C PRO A 393 -17.83 -8.79 -0.51
N VAL A 394 -17.94 -9.25 -1.76
CA VAL A 394 -16.83 -9.35 -2.70
C VAL A 394 -16.19 -7.96 -2.90
N PRO A 395 -14.87 -7.81 -2.73
CA PRO A 395 -14.21 -6.53 -2.95
C PRO A 395 -14.26 -6.15 -4.43
N LYS A 396 -14.44 -4.87 -4.73
CA LYS A 396 -14.34 -4.34 -6.11
C LYS A 396 -12.95 -4.47 -6.73
N SER A 397 -11.92 -4.67 -5.89
CA SER A 397 -10.54 -4.78 -6.35
C SER A 397 -10.25 -6.17 -6.91
N LEU A 398 -10.10 -6.26 -8.23
CA LEU A 398 -9.71 -7.48 -8.95
C LEU A 398 -8.42 -8.09 -8.40
N THR A 399 -7.47 -7.25 -7.99
CA THR A 399 -6.22 -7.67 -7.35
C THR A 399 -6.43 -8.51 -6.09
N LEU A 400 -7.41 -8.14 -5.27
CA LEU A 400 -7.70 -8.88 -4.03
C LEU A 400 -8.34 -10.23 -4.35
N ILE A 401 -9.22 -10.28 -5.35
CA ILE A 401 -9.84 -11.51 -5.85
C ILE A 401 -8.77 -12.45 -6.41
N ALA A 402 -7.84 -11.93 -7.23
CA ALA A 402 -6.69 -12.66 -7.74
C ALA A 402 -5.88 -13.34 -6.63
N LYS A 403 -5.59 -12.54 -5.60
CA LYS A 403 -4.73 -12.93 -4.50
C LYS A 403 -5.36 -14.04 -3.68
N ILE A 404 -6.63 -13.95 -3.32
CA ILE A 404 -7.28 -14.99 -2.49
C ILE A 404 -7.49 -16.31 -3.25
N ARG A 405 -7.60 -16.28 -4.57
CA ARG A 405 -7.82 -17.50 -5.37
C ARG A 405 -6.72 -18.55 -5.14
N GLU A 406 -5.45 -18.13 -5.21
CA GLU A 406 -4.29 -19.03 -5.09
C GLU A 406 -4.29 -19.90 -3.80
N PRO A 407 -4.37 -19.33 -2.58
CA PRO A 407 -4.37 -20.14 -1.36
C PRO A 407 -5.60 -21.03 -1.21
N ILE A 408 -6.78 -20.61 -1.70
CA ILE A 408 -8.03 -21.37 -1.54
C ILE A 408 -8.03 -22.62 -2.42
N TYR A 409 -7.61 -22.50 -3.68
CA TYR A 409 -7.47 -23.66 -4.56
C TYR A 409 -6.32 -24.57 -4.12
N TYR A 410 -5.26 -24.02 -3.54
CA TYR A 410 -4.19 -24.81 -2.94
C TYR A 410 -4.70 -25.67 -1.78
N LEU A 411 -5.44 -25.07 -0.84
CA LEU A 411 -6.03 -25.77 0.31
C LEU A 411 -7.13 -26.77 -0.08
N ALA A 412 -7.81 -26.55 -1.21
CA ALA A 412 -8.80 -27.48 -1.75
C ALA A 412 -8.19 -28.64 -2.53
N SER A 413 -6.96 -28.51 -3.02
CA SER A 413 -6.31 -29.54 -3.85
C SER A 413 -5.91 -30.78 -3.04
N ASP A 414 -6.13 -31.96 -3.61
CA ASP A 414 -5.72 -33.24 -3.01
C ASP A 414 -4.18 -33.45 -3.02
N SER A 415 -3.44 -32.58 -3.72
CA SER A 415 -1.97 -32.62 -3.80
C SER A 415 -1.24 -32.33 -2.48
N ASN A 416 -1.96 -31.87 -1.44
CA ASN A 416 -1.43 -31.75 -0.07
C ASN A 416 -1.32 -33.11 0.66
N ASN A 417 -1.69 -34.23 0.02
CA ASN A 417 -1.65 -35.58 0.61
C ASN A 417 -0.48 -36.46 0.14
N ILE A 418 0.46 -35.94 -0.66
CA ILE A 418 1.63 -36.72 -1.09
C ILE A 418 2.82 -36.39 -0.20
N ASP A 419 2.67 -36.63 1.11
CA ASP A 419 3.81 -36.98 1.95
C ASP A 419 3.80 -38.51 2.05
N ASN A 420 4.68 -39.12 1.26
CA ASN A 420 5.19 -40.47 1.48
C ASN A 420 6.11 -40.46 2.72
N ASP A 421 5.59 -40.09 3.88
CA ASP A 421 6.24 -40.37 5.15
C ASP A 421 5.24 -41.11 6.04
N ILE A 422 5.33 -42.43 5.94
CA ILE A 422 4.93 -43.37 6.99
C ILE A 422 5.82 -43.04 8.19
N ASP A 423 5.34 -42.14 9.06
CA ASP A 423 5.61 -42.06 10.51
C ASP A 423 5.51 -40.61 11.01
N ASN A 424 4.27 -40.15 11.25
CA ASN A 424 3.83 -39.65 12.56
C ASN A 424 2.46 -38.96 12.43
N SER A 425 1.48 -39.63 13.01
CA SER A 425 0.07 -39.26 13.09
C SER A 425 -0.17 -38.04 13.98
N ASN A 426 0.06 -36.81 13.47
CA ASN A 426 -0.57 -35.59 14.03
C ASN A 426 -0.61 -34.36 13.09
N ASP A 427 0.12 -34.33 11.98
CA ASP A 427 0.12 -33.19 11.05
C ASP A 427 -0.73 -33.43 9.80
N LYS A 428 -2.05 -33.52 9.97
CA LYS A 428 -2.96 -33.41 8.82
C LYS A 428 -2.80 -32.00 8.22
N ASN A 429 -2.39 -31.93 6.96
CA ASN A 429 -2.39 -30.69 6.18
C ASN A 429 -3.78 -30.05 6.18
N ILE A 430 -3.84 -28.72 6.27
CA ILE A 430 -5.11 -27.97 6.29
C ILE A 430 -5.83 -28.19 4.95
N LYS A 431 -7.03 -28.75 4.99
CA LYS A 431 -7.91 -28.90 3.82
C LYS A 431 -9.11 -27.98 3.95
N TYR A 432 -9.42 -27.24 2.90
CA TYR A 432 -10.59 -26.37 2.82
C TYR A 432 -11.59 -26.92 1.80
N ASP A 433 -12.87 -27.02 2.17
CA ASP A 433 -13.91 -27.41 1.23
C ASP A 433 -14.32 -26.20 0.37
N ILE A 434 -14.04 -26.26 -0.93
CA ILE A 434 -14.37 -25.20 -1.87
C ILE A 434 -15.88 -24.92 -1.93
N LYS A 435 -16.73 -25.87 -1.51
CA LYS A 435 -18.19 -25.68 -1.41
C LYS A 435 -18.60 -24.64 -0.37
N ASN A 436 -17.71 -24.30 0.56
CA ASN A 436 -17.94 -23.25 1.56
C ASN A 436 -17.74 -21.83 0.98
N VAL A 437 -17.16 -21.72 -0.22
CA VAL A 437 -17.09 -20.45 -0.94
C VAL A 437 -18.48 -20.07 -1.43
N THR A 438 -18.94 -18.86 -1.09
CA THR A 438 -20.22 -18.37 -1.59
C THR A 438 -20.20 -18.21 -3.11
N THR A 439 -21.33 -18.44 -3.79
CA THR A 439 -21.46 -18.32 -5.25
C THR A 439 -21.00 -16.97 -5.81
N SER A 440 -21.20 -15.87 -5.06
CA SER A 440 -20.75 -14.53 -5.47
C SER A 440 -19.22 -14.44 -5.56
N TRP A 441 -18.51 -15.01 -4.58
CA TRP A 441 -17.05 -15.09 -4.59
C TRP A 441 -16.53 -16.06 -5.65
N GLU A 442 -17.17 -17.21 -5.84
CA GLU A 442 -16.80 -18.17 -6.88
C GLU A 442 -16.89 -17.55 -8.27
N ASN A 443 -18.03 -16.91 -8.59
CA ASN A 443 -18.23 -16.20 -9.85
C ASN A 443 -17.15 -15.12 -10.05
N ALA A 444 -16.90 -14.31 -9.02
CA ALA A 444 -15.88 -13.25 -9.10
C ALA A 444 -14.46 -13.82 -9.32
N MET A 445 -14.12 -14.94 -8.68
CA MET A 445 -12.83 -15.60 -8.87
C MET A 445 -12.69 -16.23 -10.26
N ASN A 446 -13.78 -16.69 -10.88
CA ASN A 446 -13.78 -17.25 -12.23
C ASN A 446 -13.73 -16.14 -13.29
N ASP A 447 -14.52 -15.07 -13.12
CA ASP A 447 -14.46 -13.88 -13.98
C ASP A 447 -13.07 -13.25 -13.98
N PHE A 448 -12.41 -13.26 -12.82
CA PHE A 448 -11.05 -12.76 -12.70
C PHE A 448 -10.07 -13.48 -13.64
N LEU A 449 -10.15 -14.81 -13.81
CA LEU A 449 -9.20 -15.53 -14.68
C LEU A 449 -9.24 -15.02 -16.12
N ARG A 450 -10.45 -14.76 -16.63
CA ARG A 450 -10.63 -14.16 -17.97
C ARG A 450 -10.02 -12.76 -18.02
N ILE A 451 -10.32 -11.92 -17.03
CA ILE A 451 -9.83 -10.54 -16.98
C ILE A 451 -8.30 -10.47 -16.81
N ASP A 452 -7.70 -11.38 -16.04
CA ASP A 452 -6.24 -11.44 -15.86
C ASP A 452 -5.54 -11.77 -17.18
N HIS A 453 -6.06 -12.76 -17.91
CA HIS A 453 -5.57 -13.07 -19.25
C HIS A 453 -5.64 -11.88 -20.19
N GLU A 454 -6.78 -11.20 -20.29
CA GLU A 454 -6.95 -10.01 -21.14
C GLU A 454 -5.96 -8.89 -20.74
N LYS A 455 -5.77 -8.67 -19.43
CA LYS A 455 -4.83 -7.65 -18.94
C LYS A 455 -3.39 -7.98 -19.24
N LEU A 456 -2.97 -9.23 -19.07
CA LEU A 456 -1.61 -9.68 -19.36
C LEU A 456 -1.30 -9.61 -20.86
N GLN A 457 -2.27 -9.98 -21.70
CA GLN A 457 -2.15 -9.78 -23.15
C GLN A 457 -1.94 -8.31 -23.49
N GLY A 458 -2.59 -7.38 -22.78
CA GLY A 458 -2.38 -5.96 -22.97
C GLY A 458 -1.00 -5.43 -22.50
N LEU A 459 -0.20 -6.22 -21.77
CA LEU A 459 1.08 -5.75 -21.25
C LEU A 459 2.20 -5.84 -22.30
N LYS A 460 2.79 -4.70 -22.64
CA LYS A 460 3.99 -4.64 -23.50
C LYS A 460 5.10 -5.59 -23.03
N THR A 461 5.38 -5.64 -21.73
CA THR A 461 6.41 -6.52 -21.15
C THR A 461 6.11 -8.00 -21.40
N PHE A 462 4.83 -8.40 -21.43
CA PHE A 462 4.46 -9.79 -21.70
C PHE A 462 4.83 -10.18 -23.13
N HIS A 463 4.49 -9.34 -24.11
CA HIS A 463 4.88 -9.56 -25.51
C HIS A 463 6.39 -9.51 -25.74
N GLU A 464 7.10 -8.60 -25.07
CA GLU A 464 8.57 -8.56 -25.11
C GLU A 464 9.14 -9.91 -24.65
N VAL A 465 8.69 -10.42 -23.50
CA VAL A 465 9.13 -11.73 -22.99
C VAL A 465 8.75 -12.87 -23.94
N GLN A 466 7.50 -12.89 -24.42
CA GLN A 466 6.99 -13.93 -25.30
C GLN A 466 7.82 -14.01 -26.59
N ASN A 467 8.14 -12.88 -27.20
CA ASN A 467 8.91 -12.83 -28.45
C ASN A 467 10.32 -13.38 -28.26
N ILE A 468 11.02 -12.98 -27.19
CA ILE A 468 12.36 -13.49 -26.90
C ILE A 468 12.32 -14.97 -26.53
N LEU A 469 11.32 -15.39 -25.74
CA LEU A 469 11.16 -16.78 -25.35
C LEU A 469 10.92 -17.68 -26.59
N ASN A 470 10.08 -17.24 -27.53
CA ASN A 470 9.84 -17.95 -28.80
C ASN A 470 11.08 -18.03 -29.69
N ALA A 471 11.97 -17.04 -29.62
CA ALA A 471 13.23 -17.06 -30.37
C ALA A 471 14.24 -18.06 -29.80
N ILE A 472 14.33 -18.18 -28.47
CA ILE A 472 15.35 -19.03 -27.83
C ILE A 472 14.85 -20.44 -27.52
N ALA A 473 13.58 -20.63 -27.17
CA ALA A 473 13.05 -21.93 -26.72
C ALA A 473 13.26 -23.08 -27.73
N PRO A 474 13.15 -22.87 -29.05
CA PRO A 474 13.44 -23.92 -30.04
C PRO A 474 14.88 -24.44 -29.98
N THR A 475 15.85 -23.61 -29.58
CA THR A 475 17.26 -24.05 -29.42
C THR A 475 17.44 -25.06 -28.28
N PHE A 476 16.47 -25.15 -27.37
CA PHE A 476 16.40 -26.12 -26.29
C PHE A 476 15.41 -27.26 -26.58
N GLY A 477 14.80 -27.31 -27.78
CA GLY A 477 13.74 -28.27 -28.09
C GLY A 477 12.44 -28.01 -27.32
N LEU A 478 12.18 -26.77 -26.91
CA LEU A 478 10.99 -26.39 -26.13
C LEU A 478 10.02 -25.57 -26.97
N ASN A 479 8.73 -25.70 -26.68
CA ASN A 479 7.66 -24.92 -27.30
C ASN A 479 6.65 -24.39 -26.27
N PHE A 480 6.88 -23.18 -25.80
CA PHE A 480 6.02 -22.58 -24.78
C PHE A 480 4.69 -22.08 -25.36
N THR A 481 3.59 -22.56 -24.78
CA THR A 481 2.26 -22.03 -25.04
C THR A 481 1.94 -20.90 -24.04
N PRO A 482 1.58 -19.69 -24.50
CA PRO A 482 1.27 -18.58 -23.61
C PRO A 482 -0.13 -18.71 -22.99
N LEU A 483 -0.31 -18.12 -21.79
CA LEU A 483 -1.58 -17.80 -21.14
C LEU A 483 -2.59 -18.97 -21.09
N GLN A 484 -2.17 -20.06 -20.46
CA GLN A 484 -2.99 -21.26 -20.29
C GLN A 484 -3.61 -21.31 -18.89
N ILE A 485 -4.84 -21.83 -18.79
CA ILE A 485 -5.42 -22.22 -17.50
C ILE A 485 -5.10 -23.69 -17.27
N SER A 486 -4.30 -23.97 -16.25
CA SER A 486 -3.93 -25.34 -15.85
C SER A 486 -4.18 -25.52 -14.36
N ASN A 487 -4.87 -26.61 -13.99
CA ASN A 487 -5.18 -26.96 -12.59
C ASN A 487 -5.78 -25.79 -11.77
N SER A 488 -6.69 -25.02 -12.37
CA SER A 488 -7.34 -23.83 -11.77
C SER A 488 -6.47 -22.59 -11.58
N TYR A 489 -5.22 -22.62 -12.05
CA TYR A 489 -4.29 -21.48 -12.09
C TYR A 489 -4.13 -20.95 -13.52
N SER A 490 -4.05 -19.63 -13.68
CA SER A 490 -3.53 -19.02 -14.90
C SER A 490 -2.01 -19.12 -14.90
N VAL A 491 -1.43 -19.62 -16.00
CA VAL A 491 0.01 -19.81 -16.23
C VAL A 491 0.44 -18.99 -17.45
N ASP A 492 1.51 -18.22 -17.29
CA ASP A 492 1.92 -17.29 -18.35
C ASP A 492 2.55 -18.00 -19.54
N PHE A 493 3.44 -18.96 -19.29
CA PHE A 493 4.08 -19.79 -20.31
C PHE A 493 4.18 -21.22 -19.80
N ILE A 494 3.63 -22.18 -20.55
CA ILE A 494 3.67 -23.61 -20.22
C ILE A 494 4.22 -24.42 -21.39
N GLU A 495 5.10 -25.37 -21.09
CA GLU A 495 5.57 -26.39 -22.01
C GLU A 495 5.17 -27.75 -21.41
N ASN A 496 4.29 -28.47 -22.11
CA ASN A 496 3.62 -29.64 -21.55
C ASN A 496 4.48 -30.91 -21.62
N GLU A 497 5.34 -31.06 -22.63
CA GLU A 497 6.11 -32.28 -22.85
C GLU A 497 7.16 -32.49 -21.75
N HIS A 498 7.91 -31.44 -21.43
CA HIS A 498 8.93 -31.41 -20.38
C HIS A 498 8.38 -30.92 -19.04
N LYS A 499 7.07 -30.62 -18.98
CA LYS A 499 6.37 -30.07 -17.81
C LYS A 499 7.08 -28.83 -17.23
N ILE A 500 7.28 -27.80 -18.04
CA ILE A 500 7.93 -26.56 -17.61
C ILE A 500 6.91 -25.44 -17.53
N ILE A 501 6.98 -24.65 -16.46
CA ILE A 501 6.18 -23.44 -16.28
C ILE A 501 7.11 -22.26 -16.03
N ILE A 502 6.89 -21.18 -16.77
CA ILE A 502 7.57 -19.90 -16.56
C ILE A 502 6.52 -18.83 -16.34
N ASP A 503 6.59 -18.14 -15.21
CA ASP A 503 5.70 -17.02 -14.89
C ASP A 503 6.44 -15.67 -14.88
N LEU A 504 5.78 -14.64 -15.39
CA LEU A 504 6.25 -13.26 -15.42
C LEU A 504 5.81 -12.51 -14.17
N ASP A 505 6.80 -12.08 -13.39
CA ASP A 505 6.59 -11.21 -12.24
C ASP A 505 6.39 -9.76 -12.70
N THR A 506 5.40 -9.09 -12.14
CA THR A 506 5.06 -7.69 -12.44
C THR A 506 4.72 -6.95 -11.15
N ILE A 507 4.84 -5.61 -11.15
CA ILE A 507 4.49 -4.80 -9.98
C ILE A 507 2.99 -4.84 -9.68
N VAL A 508 2.15 -5.08 -10.68
CA VAL A 508 0.70 -5.22 -10.51
C VAL A 508 0.28 -6.59 -9.98
N ARG A 509 1.19 -7.59 -10.04
CA ARG A 509 0.97 -8.91 -9.46
C ARG A 509 1.48 -8.96 -8.03
N HIS A 510 0.53 -9.07 -7.12
CA HIS A 510 0.84 -8.96 -5.70
C HIS A 510 1.28 -10.27 -5.05
N THR A 511 1.32 -11.40 -5.76
CA THR A 511 1.79 -12.70 -5.22
C THR A 511 3.22 -13.01 -5.67
N SER A 512 3.88 -13.98 -5.02
CA SER A 512 5.26 -14.41 -5.33
C SER A 512 5.32 -15.71 -6.13
N PHE A 513 4.15 -16.19 -6.56
CA PHE A 513 3.89 -17.50 -7.20
C PHE A 513 4.28 -18.72 -6.38
N GLN A 514 4.71 -18.57 -5.12
CA GLN A 514 5.25 -19.69 -4.34
C GLN A 514 4.23 -20.82 -4.13
N ILE A 515 2.98 -20.48 -3.80
CA ILE A 515 1.94 -21.48 -3.55
C ILE A 515 1.60 -22.18 -4.87
N LYS A 516 1.36 -21.42 -5.94
CA LYS A 516 1.16 -21.94 -7.29
C LYS A 516 2.32 -22.82 -7.76
N HIS A 517 3.56 -22.36 -7.61
CA HIS A 517 4.76 -23.08 -8.04
C HIS A 517 4.98 -24.36 -7.24
N ASN A 518 4.70 -24.36 -5.93
CA ASN A 518 4.76 -25.56 -5.11
C ASN A 518 3.69 -26.57 -5.56
N HIS A 519 2.45 -26.13 -5.81
CA HIS A 519 1.41 -26.99 -6.35
C HIS A 519 1.84 -27.67 -7.66
N PHE A 520 2.36 -26.91 -8.62
CA PHE A 520 2.82 -27.47 -9.89
C PHE A 520 4.05 -28.38 -9.74
N LYS A 521 4.98 -28.07 -8.83
CA LYS A 521 6.10 -28.96 -8.49
C LYS A 521 5.61 -30.31 -7.97
N ASN A 522 4.57 -30.33 -7.13
CA ASN A 522 3.96 -31.57 -6.64
C ASN A 522 3.29 -32.37 -7.78
N LEU A 523 2.89 -31.72 -8.87
CA LEU A 523 2.41 -32.36 -10.10
C LEU A 523 3.55 -32.78 -11.07
N GLY A 524 4.80 -32.62 -10.66
CA GLY A 524 5.99 -32.96 -11.43
C GLY A 524 6.44 -31.90 -12.44
N TYR A 525 5.93 -30.66 -12.35
CA TYR A 525 6.40 -29.56 -13.19
C TYR A 525 7.64 -28.90 -12.61
N ARG A 526 8.48 -28.38 -13.50
CA ARG A 526 9.60 -27.49 -13.16
C ARG A 526 9.15 -26.06 -13.36
N THR A 527 9.27 -25.27 -12.31
CA THR A 527 8.73 -23.91 -12.30
C THR A 527 9.85 -22.88 -12.18
N ALA A 528 9.74 -21.83 -12.99
CA ALA A 528 10.63 -20.68 -12.94
C ALA A 528 9.84 -19.37 -12.99
N LYS A 529 10.49 -18.29 -12.59
CA LYS A 529 9.92 -16.95 -12.65
C LYS A 529 10.88 -15.95 -13.30
N ILE A 530 10.32 -15.09 -14.12
CA ILE A 530 11.01 -13.94 -14.69
C ILE A 530 10.84 -12.78 -13.73
N HIS A 531 11.92 -12.44 -13.01
CA HIS A 531 11.91 -11.33 -12.06
C HIS A 531 11.77 -9.97 -12.75
N PHE A 532 10.82 -9.16 -12.28
CA PHE A 532 10.51 -7.83 -12.80
C PHE A 532 11.75 -6.93 -12.96
N TRP A 533 12.49 -6.68 -11.88
CA TRP A 533 13.64 -5.78 -11.93
C TRP A 533 14.86 -6.35 -12.65
N LYS A 534 15.00 -7.68 -12.75
CA LYS A 534 16.08 -8.27 -13.56
C LYS A 534 15.78 -8.06 -15.04
N TRP A 535 14.55 -8.34 -15.47
CA TRP A 535 14.09 -8.05 -16.84
C TRP A 535 14.27 -6.58 -17.21
N ARG A 536 13.84 -5.66 -16.35
CA ARG A 536 13.96 -4.20 -16.57
C ARG A 536 15.40 -3.68 -16.57
N LYS A 537 16.38 -4.45 -16.09
CA LYS A 537 17.80 -4.08 -16.14
C LYS A 537 18.45 -4.46 -17.46
N CYS A 538 17.90 -5.43 -18.20
CA CYS A 538 18.37 -5.79 -19.53
C CYS A 538 18.12 -4.60 -20.48
N LYS A 539 19.19 -4.02 -21.01
CA LYS A 539 19.17 -2.85 -21.89
C LYS A 539 19.18 -3.20 -23.37
N SER A 540 19.49 -4.46 -23.69
CA SER A 540 19.54 -4.97 -25.07
C SER A 540 18.83 -6.31 -25.19
N GLU A 541 18.44 -6.65 -26.41
CA GLU A 541 17.83 -7.94 -26.74
C GLU A 541 18.76 -9.11 -26.37
N LYS A 542 20.06 -8.98 -26.62
CA LYS A 542 21.06 -10.01 -26.25
C LYS A 542 21.09 -10.27 -24.74
N GLU A 543 21.01 -9.23 -23.92
CA GLU A 543 20.93 -9.38 -22.45
C GLU A 543 19.61 -10.05 -22.01
N GLN A 544 18.52 -9.79 -22.72
CA GLN A 544 17.22 -10.44 -22.47
C GLN A 544 17.28 -11.93 -22.84
N GLN A 545 17.85 -12.26 -24.00
CA GLN A 545 18.07 -13.63 -24.45
C GLN A 545 18.92 -14.40 -23.44
N ASN A 546 20.08 -13.86 -23.04
CA ASN A 546 20.96 -14.50 -22.05
C ASN A 546 20.22 -14.76 -20.73
N TYR A 547 19.44 -13.77 -20.24
CA TYR A 547 18.70 -13.93 -19.00
C TYR A 547 17.60 -14.99 -19.08
N LEU A 548 16.87 -15.09 -20.19
CA LEU A 548 15.88 -16.16 -20.37
C LEU A 548 16.54 -17.52 -20.62
N SER A 549 17.69 -17.57 -21.30
CA SER A 549 18.48 -18.80 -21.42
C SER A 549 18.91 -19.30 -20.06
N ASP A 550 19.42 -18.44 -19.17
CA ASP A 550 19.76 -18.80 -17.78
C ASP A 550 18.55 -19.38 -17.02
N ILE A 551 17.36 -18.80 -17.24
CA ILE A 551 16.11 -19.31 -16.68
C ILE A 551 15.78 -20.70 -17.24
N ILE A 552 15.84 -20.88 -18.56
CA ILE A 552 15.57 -22.18 -19.20
C ILE A 552 16.56 -23.22 -18.69
N TYR A 553 17.85 -22.92 -18.65
CA TYR A 553 18.88 -23.81 -18.10
C TYR A 553 18.60 -24.23 -16.65
N SER A 554 18.02 -23.34 -15.84
CA SER A 554 17.65 -23.66 -14.46
C SER A 554 16.50 -24.67 -14.34
N VAL A 555 15.71 -24.85 -15.40
CA VAL A 555 14.58 -25.79 -15.45
C VAL A 555 14.79 -26.97 -16.40
N THR A 556 15.83 -26.99 -17.24
CA THR A 556 16.04 -28.08 -18.23
C THR A 556 17.15 -29.08 -17.92
N ASP A 557 17.73 -29.10 -16.71
CA ASP A 557 18.86 -29.98 -16.34
C ASP A 557 20.07 -29.97 -17.30
N SER A 558 20.12 -29.06 -18.28
CA SER A 558 21.09 -29.16 -19.39
C SER A 558 22.53 -28.88 -18.95
N LYS A 559 22.75 -28.35 -17.74
CA LYS A 559 24.09 -28.31 -17.13
C LYS A 559 24.66 -29.71 -16.87
N LYS A 560 23.84 -30.71 -16.56
CA LYS A 560 24.32 -32.10 -16.35
C LYS A 560 24.67 -32.84 -17.64
N LYS A 561 24.25 -32.34 -18.81
CA LYS A 561 24.57 -32.96 -20.11
C LYS A 561 25.85 -32.44 -20.75
N ILE A 562 26.32 -31.25 -20.37
CA ILE A 562 27.58 -30.69 -20.89
C ILE A 562 28.79 -31.31 -20.18
N ASP A 563 28.68 -31.64 -18.90
CA ASP A 563 29.73 -32.35 -18.14
C ASP A 563 29.78 -33.87 -18.41
N ASN A 564 28.84 -34.40 -19.20
CA ASN A 564 28.75 -35.82 -19.59
C ASN A 564 28.99 -36.03 -21.09
N VAL A 565 29.62 -35.08 -21.79
CA VAL A 565 30.17 -35.37 -23.12
C VAL A 565 31.47 -36.13 -22.92
N ASP A 566 31.42 -37.42 -23.24
CA ASP A 566 32.54 -38.35 -23.26
C ASP A 566 33.75 -37.72 -24.00
N PRO A 567 34.96 -37.65 -23.42
CA PRO A 567 36.16 -37.09 -24.06
C PRO A 567 36.51 -37.77 -25.40
N LEU A 568 35.93 -38.93 -25.67
CA LEU A 568 36.16 -39.73 -26.88
C LEU A 568 35.50 -39.17 -28.14
N VAL A 569 34.47 -38.31 -28.04
CA VAL A 569 33.83 -37.72 -29.23
C VAL A 569 34.58 -36.49 -29.74
N ALA A 570 35.39 -35.85 -28.90
CA ALA A 570 36.21 -34.69 -29.28
C ALA A 570 37.48 -35.05 -30.09
N GLN A 571 37.81 -36.34 -30.26
CA GLN A 571 38.99 -36.78 -31.01
C GLN A 571 38.71 -37.22 -32.46
N GLN A 572 37.46 -37.24 -32.91
CA GLN A 572 37.10 -37.62 -34.29
C GLN A 572 36.76 -36.46 -35.22
N ALA A 573 36.96 -35.21 -34.77
CA ALA A 573 36.69 -34.00 -35.57
C ALA A 573 37.87 -33.03 -35.59
N ASN A 574 39.10 -33.55 -35.71
CA ASN A 574 40.29 -32.80 -36.13
C ASN A 574 40.82 -33.34 -37.45
#